data_AF-A0A4U6QAQ5-F1
#
_entry.id   AF-A0A4U6QAQ5-F1
#
_cell.length_a   1.000
_cell.length_b   1.000
_cell.length_c   1.000
_cell.angle_alpha   90.00
_cell.angle_beta   90.00
_cell.angle_gamma   90.00
#
_symmetry.space_group_name_H-M   'P 1'
#
loop_
_entity.id
_entity.type
_entity.pdbx_description
1 polymer ?
#
loop_
_entity_poly.entity_id
_entity_poly.type
_entity_poly.pdbx_seq_one_letter_code
_entity_poly.pdbx_strand_id
1 'polypeptide(L)'
;MPPRYAQSWALFADWCAAAGRSALPADPATVLTFLQACPAAVPTQRRRVVAIDHHHVAAGQAPPGDDDDVRAAVGRPPGEPPWVAPDRAGVDAALRTLPSHGFTRGLFGRRDRALLVLAAVAGLPYRTIAGSTAADLHHEPGTGTVAVAIGRRRRVIVPVENALLCPACALTRWAETHAVLTRQIATRALAAHLRAVAPVTDTDDHHCRRPVSFAVGPVPLFPPIDQWGHVAFPQTPLSPHAVSRQTRTLLAGDVSEHRDVPVVTVEEQSVPPTAPEPAAPTYGRAERDEAWNRRRADLHRLSGVADELDEVERRAAELNRRVEELLGQLL
;
A
#
# COMPACT_ATOMS: atom_id res chain seq x y z
N MET A 1 20.95 17.82 15.20
CA MET A 1 21.65 17.36 13.98
C MET A 1 23.03 16.83 14.36
N PRO A 2 23.49 15.67 13.84
CA PRO A 2 24.82 15.14 14.16
C PRO A 2 25.95 16.10 13.74
N PRO A 3 27.08 16.18 14.47
CA PRO A 3 28.16 17.15 14.21
C PRO A 3 28.73 17.07 12.77
N ARG A 4 28.81 15.85 12.23
CA ARG A 4 29.31 15.59 10.88
C ARG A 4 28.41 16.12 9.76
N TYR A 5 27.12 16.32 10.02
CA TYR A 5 26.21 16.90 9.03
C TYR A 5 26.33 18.42 9.01
N ALA A 6 26.51 19.07 10.17
CA ALA A 6 26.79 20.50 10.26
C ALA A 6 28.07 20.88 9.51
N GLN A 7 29.14 20.08 9.64
CA GLN A 7 30.38 20.29 8.90
C GLN A 7 30.20 20.11 7.37
N SER A 8 29.36 19.16 6.97
CA SER A 8 29.09 18.91 5.54
C SER A 8 28.27 20.05 4.93
N TRP A 9 27.35 20.64 5.70
CA TRP A 9 26.61 21.84 5.31
C TRP A 9 27.51 23.08 5.22
N ALA A 10 28.34 23.33 6.23
CA ALA A 10 29.26 24.47 6.23
C ALA A 10 30.16 24.47 4.99
N LEU A 11 30.77 23.33 4.66
CA LEU A 11 31.58 23.18 3.45
C LEU A 11 30.81 23.54 2.16
N PHE A 12 29.55 23.10 2.06
CA PHE A 12 28.71 23.41 0.90
C PHE A 12 28.35 24.90 0.83
N ALA A 13 27.99 25.50 1.97
CA ALA A 13 27.66 26.92 2.05
C ALA A 13 28.87 27.82 1.72
N ASP A 14 30.06 27.49 2.24
CA ASP A 14 31.30 28.20 1.97
C ASP A 14 31.66 28.11 0.48
N TRP A 15 31.54 26.92 -0.12
CA TRP A 15 31.77 26.72 -1.55
C TRP A 15 30.77 27.52 -2.39
N CYS A 16 29.48 27.53 -2.02
CA CYS A 16 28.47 28.33 -2.73
C CYS A 16 28.78 29.83 -2.67
N ALA A 17 29.18 30.33 -1.50
CA ALA A 17 29.58 31.73 -1.32
C ALA A 17 30.78 32.09 -2.22
N ALA A 18 31.81 31.23 -2.27
CA ALA A 18 32.96 31.42 -3.14
C ALA A 18 32.62 31.34 -4.64
N ALA A 19 31.66 30.50 -5.01
CA ALA A 19 31.22 30.30 -6.39
C ALA A 19 30.12 31.28 -6.85
N GLY A 20 29.66 32.20 -5.98
CA GLY A 20 28.56 33.14 -6.28
C GLY A 20 27.20 32.46 -6.48
N ARG A 21 26.95 31.33 -5.81
CA ARG A 21 25.72 30.53 -5.93
C ARG A 21 24.89 30.57 -4.64
N SER A 22 23.59 30.35 -4.76
CA SER A 22 22.69 30.22 -3.62
C SER A 22 22.83 28.84 -2.97
N ALA A 23 23.14 28.80 -1.67
CA ALA A 23 23.17 27.56 -0.89
C ALA A 23 21.76 27.10 -0.44
N LEU A 24 20.81 28.04 -0.35
CA LEU A 24 19.42 27.76 0.06
C LEU A 24 18.46 28.84 -0.50
N PRO A 25 17.52 28.48 -1.40
CA PRO A 25 17.41 27.18 -2.08
C PRO A 25 18.57 27.00 -3.07
N ALA A 26 19.13 25.80 -3.12
CA ALA A 26 20.08 25.36 -4.13
C ALA A 26 19.36 24.53 -5.19
N ASP A 27 19.67 24.80 -6.46
CA ASP A 27 19.23 23.99 -7.59
C ASP A 27 20.09 22.70 -7.73
N PRO A 28 19.55 21.57 -8.23
CA PRO A 28 20.32 20.34 -8.41
C PRO A 28 21.63 20.52 -9.19
N ALA A 29 21.66 21.39 -10.21
CA ALA A 29 22.89 21.68 -10.95
C ALA A 29 24.00 22.28 -10.06
N THR A 30 23.62 23.05 -9.03
CA THR A 30 24.56 23.61 -8.05
C THR A 30 25.16 22.50 -7.19
N VAL A 31 24.35 21.53 -6.76
CA VAL A 31 24.82 20.37 -6.00
C VAL A 31 25.74 19.49 -6.86
N LEU A 32 25.40 19.23 -8.12
CA LEU A 32 26.27 18.48 -9.05
C LEU A 32 27.63 19.15 -9.23
N THR A 33 27.63 20.46 -9.45
CA THR A 33 28.87 21.24 -9.59
C THR A 33 29.70 21.18 -8.31
N PHE A 34 29.07 21.25 -7.13
CA PHE A 34 29.75 21.09 -5.85
C PHE A 34 30.37 19.70 -5.70
N LEU A 35 29.64 18.62 -6.02
CA LEU A 35 30.14 17.25 -5.93
C LEU A 35 31.37 17.02 -6.84
N GLN A 36 31.40 17.67 -8.01
CA GLN A 36 32.54 17.66 -8.93
C GLN A 36 33.72 18.50 -8.41
N ALA A 37 33.46 19.71 -7.90
CA ALA A 37 34.49 20.61 -7.39
C ALA A 37 35.12 20.13 -6.08
N CYS A 38 34.38 19.37 -5.28
CA CYS A 38 34.82 18.81 -4.00
C CYS A 38 34.76 17.27 -4.04
N PRO A 39 35.64 16.58 -4.80
CA PRO A 39 35.58 15.14 -4.93
C PRO A 39 35.81 14.44 -3.57
N ALA A 40 35.12 13.32 -3.36
CA ALA A 40 35.26 12.47 -2.19
C ALA A 40 34.76 11.06 -2.50
N ALA A 41 35.07 10.09 -1.64
CA ALA A 41 34.50 8.74 -1.73
C ALA A 41 32.95 8.79 -1.71
N VAL A 42 32.31 7.88 -2.45
CA VAL A 42 30.85 7.82 -2.61
C VAL A 42 30.07 7.90 -1.28
N PRO A 43 30.44 7.19 -0.19
CA PRO A 43 29.76 7.32 1.10
C PRO A 43 29.79 8.74 1.67
N THR A 44 30.89 9.47 1.46
CA THR A 44 31.05 10.87 1.89
C THR A 44 30.19 11.80 1.06
N GLN A 45 30.14 11.60 -0.26
CA GLN A 45 29.27 12.39 -1.14
C GLN A 45 27.79 12.16 -0.80
N ARG A 46 27.37 10.92 -0.58
CA ARG A 46 26.02 10.59 -0.09
C ARG A 46 25.69 11.33 1.21
N ARG A 47 26.64 11.35 2.16
CA ARG A 47 26.46 12.06 3.44
C ARG A 47 26.30 13.58 3.24
N ARG A 48 27.08 14.17 2.33
CA ARG A 48 26.96 15.60 2.00
C ARG A 48 25.59 15.93 1.42
N VAL A 49 25.11 15.13 0.46
CA VAL A 49 23.77 15.29 -0.11
C VAL A 49 22.69 15.20 0.97
N VAL A 50 22.76 14.22 1.90
CA VAL A 50 21.82 14.12 3.03
C VAL A 50 21.84 15.37 3.92
N ALA A 51 23.02 15.94 4.19
CA ALA A 51 23.12 17.17 4.98
C ALA A 51 22.47 18.36 4.24
N ILE A 52 22.70 18.49 2.94
CA ILE A 52 22.09 19.53 2.09
C ILE A 52 20.57 19.38 2.08
N ASP A 53 20.05 18.18 1.83
CA ASP A 53 18.61 17.87 1.83
C ASP A 53 17.96 18.21 3.17
N HIS A 54 18.61 17.86 4.28
CA HIS A 54 18.11 18.17 5.62
C HIS A 54 17.90 19.68 5.82
N HIS A 55 18.83 20.53 5.38
CA HIS A 55 18.68 21.98 5.48
C HIS A 55 17.58 22.54 4.55
N HIS A 56 17.40 21.96 3.36
CA HIS A 56 16.31 22.35 2.45
C HIS A 56 14.95 22.01 3.05
N VAL A 57 14.78 20.78 3.53
CA VAL A 57 13.54 20.32 4.16
C VAL A 57 13.21 21.15 5.40
N ALA A 58 14.21 21.44 6.25
CA ALA A 58 14.02 22.28 7.43
C ALA A 58 13.57 23.72 7.10
N ALA A 59 13.91 24.22 5.91
CA ALA A 59 13.51 25.53 5.40
C ALA A 59 12.25 25.50 4.51
N GLY A 60 11.56 24.35 4.43
CA GLY A 60 10.37 24.17 3.60
C GLY A 60 10.64 24.17 2.09
N GLN A 61 11.88 23.91 1.68
CA GLN A 61 12.29 23.82 0.27
C GLN A 61 12.36 22.36 -0.18
N ALA A 62 12.24 22.14 -1.50
CA ALA A 62 12.45 20.82 -2.08
C ALA A 62 13.93 20.39 -1.91
N PRO A 63 14.21 19.14 -1.49
CA PRO A 63 15.57 18.66 -1.36
C PRO A 63 16.21 18.43 -2.75
N PRO A 64 17.36 19.04 -3.07
CA PRO A 64 18.00 18.88 -4.37
C PRO A 64 18.58 17.47 -4.59
N GLY A 65 18.79 16.68 -3.54
CA GLY A 65 19.25 15.29 -3.61
C GLY A 65 18.24 14.28 -4.15
N ASP A 66 16.99 14.70 -4.37
CA ASP A 66 15.95 13.87 -5.00
C ASP A 66 16.02 13.89 -6.54
N ASP A 67 16.79 14.83 -7.12
CA ASP A 67 17.05 14.90 -8.56
C ASP A 67 17.84 13.68 -9.07
N ASP A 68 17.44 13.14 -10.22
CA ASP A 68 18.00 11.89 -10.77
C ASP A 68 19.49 11.99 -11.09
N ASP A 69 19.97 13.13 -11.57
CA ASP A 69 21.39 13.33 -11.87
C ASP A 69 22.20 13.41 -10.57
N VAL A 70 21.68 14.07 -9.53
CA VAL A 70 22.32 14.12 -8.20
C VAL A 70 22.38 12.72 -7.58
N ARG A 71 21.31 11.92 -7.73
CA ARG A 71 21.27 10.53 -7.28
C ARG A 71 22.29 9.67 -8.02
N ALA A 72 22.36 9.78 -9.33
CA ALA A 72 23.34 9.08 -10.17
C ALA A 72 24.78 9.44 -9.76
N ALA A 73 25.06 10.72 -9.53
CA ALA A 73 26.39 11.21 -9.11
C ALA A 73 26.87 10.62 -7.77
N VAL A 74 25.96 10.21 -6.89
CA VAL A 74 26.27 9.56 -5.62
C VAL A 74 25.99 8.05 -5.62
N GLY A 75 25.81 7.46 -6.81
CA GLY A 75 25.54 6.04 -7.01
C GLY A 75 24.28 5.55 -6.31
N ARG A 76 23.29 6.42 -6.09
CA ARG A 76 21.94 6.01 -5.68
C ARG A 76 21.19 5.55 -6.94
N PRO A 77 20.32 4.54 -6.82
CA PRO A 77 19.42 4.22 -7.94
C PRO A 77 18.64 5.49 -8.32
N PRO A 78 18.20 5.63 -9.59
CA PRO A 78 17.29 6.69 -9.99
C PRO A 78 16.12 6.82 -9.01
N GLY A 79 15.48 7.97 -8.99
CA GLY A 79 14.17 8.10 -8.40
C GLY A 79 13.17 7.14 -9.03
N GLU A 80 11.88 7.44 -8.86
CA GLU A 80 10.84 6.69 -9.54
C GLU A 80 11.17 6.64 -11.06
N PRO A 81 11.28 5.45 -11.69
CA PRO A 81 11.65 5.36 -13.10
C PRO A 81 10.72 6.26 -13.94
N PRO A 82 11.22 6.90 -15.01
CA PRO A 82 10.39 7.76 -15.84
C PRO A 82 9.13 6.99 -16.22
N TRP A 83 7.98 7.58 -15.88
CA TRP A 83 6.68 6.95 -16.11
C TRP A 83 6.53 6.74 -17.62
N VAL A 84 6.66 5.48 -18.05
CA VAL A 84 6.27 5.07 -19.40
C VAL A 84 4.81 4.68 -19.30
N ALA A 85 3.97 5.38 -20.06
CA ALA A 85 2.55 5.05 -20.15
C ALA A 85 2.42 3.56 -20.50
N PRO A 86 1.74 2.74 -19.67
CA PRO A 86 1.52 1.34 -19.99
C PRO A 86 0.68 1.23 -21.27
N ASP A 87 0.92 0.19 -22.06
CA ASP A 87 0.08 -0.11 -23.21
C ASP A 87 -1.38 -0.27 -22.76
N ARG A 88 -2.30 0.38 -23.48
CA ARG A 88 -3.72 0.42 -23.14
C ARG A 88 -4.34 -0.97 -23.14
N ALA A 89 -3.93 -1.83 -24.08
CA ALA A 89 -4.42 -3.21 -24.13
C ALA A 89 -3.96 -4.02 -22.91
N GLY A 90 -2.71 -3.83 -22.47
CA GLY A 90 -2.20 -4.42 -21.22
C GLY A 90 -2.98 -3.97 -19.98
N VAL A 91 -3.31 -2.67 -19.88
CA VAL A 91 -4.15 -2.16 -18.78
C VAL A 91 -5.54 -2.78 -18.80
N ASP A 92 -6.18 -2.82 -19.96
CA ASP A 92 -7.53 -3.37 -20.09
C ASP A 92 -7.54 -4.88 -19.81
N ALA A 93 -6.51 -5.63 -20.21
CA ALA A 93 -6.34 -7.04 -19.86
C ALA A 93 -6.25 -7.23 -18.33
N ALA A 94 -5.40 -6.46 -17.65
CA ALA A 94 -5.26 -6.52 -16.19
C ALA A 94 -6.55 -6.12 -15.45
N LEU A 95 -7.33 -5.15 -15.96
CA LEU A 95 -8.61 -4.78 -15.35
C LEU A 95 -9.67 -5.89 -15.46
N ARG A 96 -9.65 -6.68 -16.52
CA ARG A 96 -10.57 -7.81 -16.75
C ARG A 96 -10.29 -8.99 -15.82
N THR A 97 -9.02 -9.24 -15.48
CA THR A 97 -8.64 -10.38 -14.63
C THR A 97 -8.92 -10.17 -13.15
N LEU A 98 -9.01 -8.90 -12.70
CA LEU A 98 -9.17 -8.60 -11.28
C LEU A 98 -10.56 -9.04 -10.74
N PRO A 99 -10.65 -9.69 -9.56
CA PRO A 99 -11.93 -10.04 -8.95
C PRO A 99 -12.68 -8.79 -8.47
N SER A 100 -14.01 -8.72 -8.63
CA SER A 100 -14.82 -7.56 -8.22
C SER A 100 -15.66 -7.77 -6.96
N HIS A 101 -15.78 -9.02 -6.49
CA HIS A 101 -16.70 -9.44 -5.44
C HIS A 101 -16.10 -10.60 -4.62
N GLY A 102 -16.74 -10.93 -3.49
CA GLY A 102 -16.26 -11.96 -2.57
C GLY A 102 -15.23 -11.43 -1.58
N PHE A 103 -15.00 -12.16 -0.50
CA PHE A 103 -14.12 -11.76 0.60
C PHE A 103 -13.02 -12.82 0.77
N THR A 104 -11.73 -12.58 0.56
CA THR A 104 -10.95 -11.34 0.50
C THR A 104 -10.62 -10.89 -0.93
N ARG A 105 -10.82 -11.77 -1.92
CA ARG A 105 -10.48 -11.50 -3.32
C ARG A 105 -11.07 -10.20 -3.87
N GLY A 106 -12.35 -9.92 -3.59
CA GLY A 106 -13.02 -8.70 -4.03
C GLY A 106 -12.49 -7.43 -3.37
N LEU A 107 -11.98 -7.52 -2.13
CA LEU A 107 -11.31 -6.41 -1.46
C LEU A 107 -10.04 -6.02 -2.22
N PHE A 108 -9.17 -7.00 -2.42
CA PHE A 108 -7.90 -6.82 -3.12
C PHE A 108 -8.11 -6.40 -4.57
N GLY A 109 -9.03 -7.04 -5.28
CA GLY A 109 -9.32 -6.69 -6.66
C GLY A 109 -9.93 -5.29 -6.84
N ARG A 110 -10.68 -4.76 -5.86
CA ARG A 110 -11.14 -3.35 -5.87
C ARG A 110 -9.99 -2.38 -5.61
N ARG A 111 -9.15 -2.66 -4.61
CA ARG A 111 -7.94 -1.88 -4.30
C ARG A 111 -7.02 -1.81 -5.52
N ASP A 112 -6.76 -2.94 -6.12
CA ASP A 112 -5.79 -3.10 -7.20
C ASP A 112 -6.29 -2.47 -8.50
N ARG A 113 -7.59 -2.53 -8.79
CA ARG A 113 -8.21 -1.74 -9.88
C ARG A 113 -8.00 -0.25 -9.67
N ALA A 114 -8.22 0.26 -8.45
CA ALA A 114 -8.02 1.68 -8.15
C ALA A 114 -6.54 2.09 -8.28
N LEU A 115 -5.61 1.29 -7.77
CA LEU A 115 -4.17 1.51 -7.95
C LEU A 115 -3.77 1.56 -9.42
N LEU A 116 -4.23 0.58 -10.21
CA LEU A 116 -3.94 0.49 -11.64
C LEU A 116 -4.53 1.68 -12.40
N VAL A 117 -5.75 2.11 -12.08
CA VAL A 117 -6.36 3.30 -12.69
C VAL A 117 -5.56 4.57 -12.37
N LEU A 118 -5.17 4.79 -11.12
CA LEU A 118 -4.41 5.98 -10.76
C LEU A 118 -3.02 6.01 -11.41
N ALA A 119 -2.34 4.86 -11.44
CA ALA A 119 -0.99 4.76 -11.98
C ALA A 119 -0.95 4.72 -13.51
N ALA A 120 -1.78 3.89 -14.14
CA ALA A 120 -1.68 3.59 -15.57
C ALA A 120 -2.64 4.42 -16.43
N VAL A 121 -3.84 4.75 -15.93
CA VAL A 121 -4.83 5.53 -16.68
C VAL A 121 -4.70 7.02 -16.40
N ALA A 122 -4.60 7.40 -15.14
CA ALA A 122 -4.48 8.80 -14.72
C ALA A 122 -3.03 9.32 -14.75
N GLY A 123 -2.05 8.42 -14.87
CA GLY A 123 -0.62 8.75 -14.96
C GLY A 123 -0.07 9.44 -13.71
N LEU A 124 -0.57 9.09 -12.53
CA LEU A 124 -0.10 9.68 -11.29
C LEU A 124 1.19 9.00 -10.83
N PRO A 125 2.19 9.76 -10.34
CA PRO A 125 3.37 9.18 -9.72
C PRO A 125 3.00 8.29 -8.54
N TYR A 126 3.69 7.17 -8.35
CA TYR A 126 3.50 6.24 -7.24
C TYR A 126 3.65 6.94 -5.89
N ARG A 127 4.55 7.92 -5.77
CA ARG A 127 4.64 8.75 -4.55
C ARG A 127 3.37 9.55 -4.26
N THR A 128 2.71 10.05 -5.31
CA THR A 128 1.45 10.81 -5.20
C THR A 128 0.31 9.87 -4.82
N ILE A 129 0.28 8.67 -5.40
CA ILE A 129 -0.72 7.65 -5.06
C ILE A 129 -0.55 7.19 -3.61
N ALA A 130 0.69 6.87 -3.20
CA ALA A 130 1.02 6.45 -1.84
C ALA A 130 0.67 7.53 -0.79
N GLY A 131 0.88 8.81 -1.11
CA GLY A 131 0.56 9.92 -0.22
C GLY A 131 -0.90 10.38 -0.24
N SER A 132 -1.75 9.79 -1.09
CA SER A 132 -3.15 10.22 -1.20
C SER A 132 -4.00 9.77 -0.02
N THR A 133 -4.96 10.61 0.34
CA THR A 133 -5.93 10.39 1.41
C THR A 133 -7.35 10.32 0.85
N ALA A 134 -8.29 9.84 1.66
CA ALA A 134 -9.70 9.84 1.29
C ALA A 134 -10.24 11.25 0.97
N ALA A 135 -9.70 12.29 1.63
CA ALA A 135 -10.07 13.68 1.39
C ALA A 135 -9.65 14.20 0.00
N ASP A 136 -8.70 13.54 -0.67
CA ASP A 136 -8.26 13.93 -2.01
C ASP A 136 -9.21 13.44 -3.11
N LEU A 137 -10.14 12.54 -2.81
CA LEU A 137 -11.12 12.03 -3.76
C LEU A 137 -12.41 12.86 -3.75
N HIS A 138 -12.76 13.37 -4.92
CA HIS A 138 -13.99 14.13 -5.13
C HIS A 138 -14.79 13.52 -6.27
N HIS A 139 -16.02 13.13 -5.98
CA HIS A 139 -16.91 12.45 -6.91
C HIS A 139 -18.09 13.34 -7.30
N GLU A 140 -18.39 13.37 -8.59
CA GLU A 140 -19.51 14.10 -9.18
C GLU A 140 -20.49 13.11 -9.84
N PRO A 141 -21.51 12.62 -9.11
CA PRO A 141 -22.41 11.57 -9.59
C PRO A 141 -23.13 11.92 -10.90
N GLY A 142 -23.51 13.18 -11.08
CA GLY A 142 -24.27 13.61 -12.27
C GLY A 142 -23.50 13.42 -13.58
N THR A 143 -22.17 13.58 -13.55
CA THR A 143 -21.30 13.36 -14.71
C THR A 143 -20.61 11.99 -14.68
N GLY A 144 -20.69 11.28 -13.54
CA GLY A 144 -19.95 10.06 -13.30
C GLY A 144 -18.44 10.25 -13.19
N THR A 145 -17.97 11.49 -12.97
CA THR A 145 -16.54 11.79 -12.92
C THR A 145 -16.00 11.68 -11.50
N VAL A 146 -14.77 11.21 -11.38
CA VAL A 146 -14.00 11.22 -10.13
C VAL A 146 -12.80 12.09 -10.36
N ALA A 147 -12.41 12.87 -9.37
CA ALA A 147 -11.23 13.67 -9.51
C ALA A 147 -10.42 13.70 -8.24
N VAL A 148 -9.11 13.63 -8.44
CA VAL A 148 -8.10 13.40 -7.41
C VAL A 148 -7.31 14.68 -7.22
N ALA A 149 -7.30 15.22 -6.00
CA ALA A 149 -6.49 16.37 -5.62
C ALA A 149 -5.00 15.95 -5.55
N ILE A 150 -4.13 16.78 -6.12
CA ILE A 150 -2.68 16.57 -6.19
C ILE A 150 -2.02 17.91 -5.88
N GLY A 151 -1.84 18.19 -4.59
CA GLY A 151 -1.44 19.52 -4.12
C GLY A 151 -2.45 20.58 -4.58
N ARG A 152 -2.02 21.52 -5.42
CA ARG A 152 -2.89 22.58 -6.00
C ARG A 152 -3.58 22.18 -7.30
N ARG A 153 -3.27 21.01 -7.86
CA ARG A 153 -3.83 20.53 -9.13
C ARG A 153 -4.90 19.47 -8.86
N ARG A 154 -5.75 19.24 -9.85
CA ARG A 154 -6.76 18.18 -9.81
C ARG A 154 -6.67 17.35 -11.09
N ARG A 155 -6.59 16.03 -10.96
CA ARG A 155 -6.68 15.10 -12.09
C ARG A 155 -8.12 14.62 -12.19
N VAL A 156 -8.78 14.92 -13.30
CA VAL A 156 -10.16 14.47 -13.58
C VAL A 156 -10.12 13.15 -14.33
N ILE A 157 -10.92 12.19 -13.86
CA ILE A 157 -11.05 10.83 -14.36
C ILE A 157 -12.50 10.67 -14.82
N VAL A 158 -12.66 10.41 -16.11
CA VAL A 158 -13.95 10.37 -16.79
C VAL A 158 -14.45 8.94 -16.97
N PRO A 159 -15.76 8.69 -16.97
CA PRO A 159 -16.30 7.38 -17.27
C PRO A 159 -16.04 7.01 -18.74
N VAL A 160 -15.84 5.72 -19.01
CA VAL A 160 -15.85 5.15 -20.37
C VAL A 160 -17.05 4.24 -20.54
N GLU A 161 -17.38 3.83 -21.76
CA GLU A 161 -18.60 3.06 -22.05
C GLU A 161 -18.69 1.74 -21.28
N ASN A 162 -17.61 0.95 -21.30
CA ASN A 162 -17.55 -0.35 -20.64
C ASN A 162 -17.40 -0.21 -19.10
N ALA A 163 -18.40 -0.66 -18.33
CA ALA A 163 -18.45 -0.50 -16.87
C ALA A 163 -17.43 -1.36 -16.10
N LEU A 164 -16.94 -2.44 -16.72
CA LEU A 164 -15.86 -3.28 -16.19
C LEU A 164 -14.50 -2.58 -16.31
N LEU A 165 -14.28 -1.83 -17.40
CA LEU A 165 -13.05 -1.07 -17.67
C LEU A 165 -13.11 0.39 -17.19
N CYS A 166 -14.24 0.82 -16.65
CA CYS A 166 -14.50 2.21 -16.32
C CYS A 166 -13.60 2.70 -15.16
N PRO A 167 -12.68 3.66 -15.39
CA PRO A 167 -11.74 4.10 -14.37
C PRO A 167 -12.44 4.85 -13.24
N ALA A 168 -13.48 5.63 -13.56
CA ALA A 168 -14.30 6.28 -12.55
C ALA A 168 -15.05 5.25 -11.68
N CYS A 169 -15.59 4.18 -12.27
CA CYS A 169 -16.24 3.11 -11.50
C CYS A 169 -15.26 2.34 -10.62
N ALA A 170 -14.03 2.09 -11.08
CA ALA A 170 -13.00 1.46 -10.26
C ALA A 170 -12.70 2.28 -9.00
N LEU A 171 -12.58 3.60 -9.13
CA LEU A 171 -12.32 4.49 -8.00
C LEU A 171 -13.51 4.61 -7.06
N THR A 172 -14.73 4.78 -7.57
CA THR A 172 -15.91 4.87 -6.70
C THR A 172 -16.16 3.57 -5.93
N ARG A 173 -16.00 2.41 -6.58
CA ARG A 173 -16.11 1.09 -5.93
C ARG A 173 -15.06 0.89 -4.85
N TRP A 174 -13.83 1.35 -5.06
CA TRP A 174 -12.80 1.30 -4.02
C TRP A 174 -13.10 2.26 -2.87
N ALA A 175 -13.49 3.50 -3.16
CA ALA A 175 -13.79 4.50 -2.15
C ALA A 175 -14.98 4.10 -1.26
N GLU A 176 -15.99 3.42 -1.82
CA GLU A 176 -17.10 2.84 -1.05
C GLU A 176 -16.61 1.74 -0.09
N THR A 177 -15.84 0.78 -0.59
CA THR A 177 -15.26 -0.30 0.23
C THR A 177 -14.29 0.26 1.28
N HIS A 178 -13.51 1.28 0.94
CA HIS A 178 -12.61 1.99 1.86
C HIS A 178 -13.38 2.74 2.94
N ALA A 179 -14.54 3.33 2.63
CA ALA A 179 -15.42 3.94 3.63
C ALA A 179 -15.91 2.91 4.66
N VAL A 180 -16.21 1.69 4.24
CA VAL A 180 -16.54 0.59 5.16
C VAL A 180 -15.33 0.22 6.02
N LEU A 181 -14.17 0.01 5.40
CA LEU A 181 -12.91 -0.36 6.06
C LEU A 181 -12.47 0.66 7.11
N THR A 182 -12.69 1.96 6.86
CA THR A 182 -12.31 3.04 7.78
C THR A 182 -13.30 3.27 8.92
N ARG A 183 -14.60 3.04 8.68
CA ARG A 183 -15.66 3.22 9.70
C ARG A 183 -15.83 1.99 10.58
N GLN A 184 -15.63 0.80 10.01
CA GLN A 184 -15.88 -0.49 10.66
C GLN A 184 -14.56 -1.25 10.74
N ILE A 185 -13.86 -1.10 11.86
CA ILE A 185 -12.58 -1.77 12.14
C ILE A 185 -12.74 -3.31 12.14
N ALA A 186 -13.98 -3.82 12.22
CA ALA A 186 -14.29 -5.24 12.23
C ALA A 186 -14.34 -5.84 10.81
N THR A 187 -13.46 -6.82 10.56
CA THR A 187 -13.37 -7.64 9.34
C THR A 187 -14.72 -8.24 8.91
N ARG A 188 -15.60 -8.57 9.87
CA ARG A 188 -16.93 -9.15 9.61
C ARG A 188 -17.82 -8.21 8.79
N ALA A 189 -17.81 -6.93 9.09
CA ALA A 189 -18.70 -5.97 8.43
C ALA A 189 -18.22 -5.66 7.01
N LEU A 190 -16.89 -5.61 6.82
CA LEU A 190 -16.26 -5.57 5.50
C LEU A 190 -16.57 -6.83 4.66
N ALA A 191 -16.52 -8.01 5.27
CA ALA A 191 -16.87 -9.27 4.61
C ALA A 191 -18.35 -9.33 4.19
N ALA A 192 -19.26 -8.87 5.06
CA ALA A 192 -20.68 -8.78 4.74
C ALA A 192 -20.94 -7.83 3.57
N HIS A 193 -20.30 -6.64 3.58
CA HIS A 193 -20.36 -5.69 2.46
C HIS A 193 -19.92 -6.34 1.15
N LEU A 194 -18.72 -6.93 1.10
CA LEU A 194 -18.14 -7.47 -0.13
C LEU A 194 -18.86 -8.70 -0.69
N ARG A 195 -19.55 -9.48 0.15
CA ARG A 195 -20.40 -10.59 -0.30
C ARG A 195 -21.74 -10.15 -0.85
N ALA A 196 -22.29 -9.05 -0.35
CA ALA A 196 -23.53 -8.48 -0.87
C ALA A 196 -23.33 -7.84 -2.25
N VAL A 197 -22.09 -7.54 -2.66
CA VAL A 197 -21.83 -6.95 -3.97
C VAL A 197 -21.87 -8.00 -5.07
N ALA A 198 -22.68 -7.75 -6.10
CA ALA A 198 -22.70 -8.55 -7.31
C ALA A 198 -21.37 -8.47 -8.10
N PRO A 199 -21.01 -9.53 -8.86
CA PRO A 199 -19.95 -9.45 -9.86
C PRO A 199 -20.19 -8.30 -10.85
N VAL A 200 -19.10 -7.73 -11.38
CA VAL A 200 -19.19 -6.62 -12.33
C VAL A 200 -19.08 -7.17 -13.74
N THR A 201 -20.01 -6.80 -14.60
CA THR A 201 -20.00 -7.10 -16.04
C THR A 201 -19.70 -5.83 -16.85
N ASP A 202 -19.39 -6.00 -18.13
CA ASP A 202 -19.15 -4.89 -19.06
C ASP A 202 -20.43 -4.11 -19.40
N THR A 203 -21.58 -4.76 -19.32
CA THR A 203 -22.91 -4.20 -19.60
C THR A 203 -23.62 -3.58 -18.39
N ASP A 204 -23.01 -3.65 -17.20
CA ASP A 204 -23.62 -3.08 -15.99
C ASP A 204 -23.77 -1.56 -16.10
N ASP A 205 -24.75 -1.01 -15.36
CA ASP A 205 -24.82 0.43 -15.13
C ASP A 205 -23.54 0.95 -14.47
N HIS A 206 -23.15 2.17 -14.86
CA HIS A 206 -22.02 2.86 -14.27
C HIS A 206 -22.24 3.15 -12.78
N HIS A 207 -21.51 2.43 -11.94
CA HIS A 207 -21.49 2.67 -10.49
C HIS A 207 -21.04 4.10 -10.16
N CYS A 208 -20.17 4.71 -10.97
CA CYS A 208 -19.78 6.10 -10.79
C CYS A 208 -20.91 7.11 -11.04
N ARG A 209 -22.06 6.73 -11.62
CA ARG A 209 -23.21 7.65 -11.78
C ARG A 209 -24.17 7.63 -10.60
N ARG A 210 -23.93 6.77 -9.60
CA ARG A 210 -24.75 6.65 -8.39
C ARG A 210 -24.15 7.49 -7.27
N PRO A 211 -24.93 8.03 -6.33
CA PRO A 211 -24.36 8.65 -5.13
C PRO A 211 -23.55 7.63 -4.32
N VAL A 212 -22.28 7.93 -4.03
CA VAL A 212 -21.40 7.05 -3.23
C VAL A 212 -20.86 7.82 -2.03
N SER A 213 -20.83 7.17 -0.86
CA SER A 213 -20.24 7.74 0.35
C SER A 213 -18.77 7.37 0.46
N PHE A 214 -17.91 8.38 0.65
CA PHE A 214 -16.48 8.17 0.87
C PHE A 214 -16.13 8.25 2.36
N ALA A 215 -14.94 7.75 2.71
CA ALA A 215 -14.32 8.08 3.98
C ALA A 215 -14.06 9.59 4.04
N VAL A 216 -14.16 10.18 5.23
CA VAL A 216 -13.92 11.61 5.45
C VAL A 216 -12.68 11.77 6.31
N GLY A 217 -11.82 12.73 5.95
CA GLY A 217 -10.62 13.08 6.72
C GLY A 217 -9.31 12.54 6.11
N PRO A 218 -8.18 12.82 6.76
CA PRO A 218 -6.84 12.56 6.25
C PRO A 218 -6.43 11.07 6.42
N VAL A 219 -7.35 10.16 6.12
CA VAL A 219 -7.11 8.71 6.22
C VAL A 219 -6.42 8.25 4.94
N PRO A 220 -5.32 7.49 4.99
CA PRO A 220 -4.63 6.99 3.80
C PRO A 220 -5.59 6.25 2.87
N LEU A 221 -5.60 6.62 1.59
CA LEU A 221 -6.50 6.01 0.61
C LEU A 221 -6.15 4.54 0.33
N PHE A 222 -4.88 4.19 0.48
CA PHE A 222 -4.36 2.85 0.30
C PHE A 222 -3.55 2.40 1.52
N PRO A 223 -4.20 1.88 2.57
CA PRO A 223 -3.49 1.27 3.68
C PRO A 223 -2.97 -0.13 3.31
N PRO A 224 -1.91 -0.63 3.96
CA PRO A 224 -1.56 -2.05 3.93
C PRO A 224 -2.73 -2.90 4.41
N ILE A 225 -3.06 -3.93 3.64
CA ILE A 225 -4.08 -4.92 3.97
C ILE A 225 -3.37 -6.27 3.99
N ASP A 226 -3.48 -7.01 5.10
CA ASP A 226 -2.96 -8.36 5.17
C ASP A 226 -3.80 -9.33 4.34
N GLN A 227 -3.28 -10.54 4.11
CA GLN A 227 -3.94 -11.56 3.29
C GLN A 227 -5.38 -11.92 3.74
N TRP A 228 -5.74 -11.62 4.99
CA TRP A 228 -7.04 -11.90 5.59
C TRP A 228 -8.01 -10.70 5.53
N GLY A 229 -7.59 -9.59 4.92
CA GLY A 229 -8.40 -8.37 4.84
C GLY A 229 -8.32 -7.48 6.08
N HIS A 230 -7.38 -7.73 6.99
CA HIS A 230 -7.17 -6.90 8.18
C HIS A 230 -6.29 -5.70 7.86
N VAL A 231 -6.64 -4.55 8.45
CA VAL A 231 -5.89 -3.30 8.36
C VAL A 231 -5.50 -2.85 9.76
N ALA A 232 -4.19 -2.70 9.98
CA ALA A 232 -3.65 -2.29 11.27
C ALA A 232 -4.06 -0.85 11.62
N PHE A 233 -4.30 -0.60 12.90
CA PHE A 233 -4.52 0.73 13.46
C PHE A 233 -3.31 1.17 14.31
N PRO A 234 -2.83 2.43 14.19
CA PRO A 234 -3.31 3.48 13.29
C PRO A 234 -2.99 3.15 11.82
N GLN A 235 -3.87 3.61 10.91
CA GLN A 235 -3.68 3.35 9.48
C GLN A 235 -2.44 4.08 8.96
N THR A 236 -1.60 3.36 8.23
CA THR A 236 -0.42 3.91 7.55
C THR A 236 -0.61 3.80 6.04
N PRO A 237 -0.04 4.70 5.23
CA PRO A 237 -0.08 4.56 3.77
C PRO A 237 0.83 3.42 3.30
N LEU A 238 0.46 2.79 2.17
CA LEU A 238 1.41 1.97 1.41
C LEU A 238 2.63 2.80 1.01
N SER A 239 3.81 2.18 0.97
CA SER A 239 5.00 2.85 0.46
C SER A 239 4.91 3.06 -1.05
N PRO A 240 5.56 4.11 -1.62
CA PRO A 240 5.64 4.29 -3.07
C PRO A 240 6.19 3.05 -3.79
N HIS A 241 7.12 2.33 -3.16
CA HIS A 241 7.66 1.09 -3.69
C HIS A 241 6.61 -0.02 -3.72
N ALA A 242 5.78 -0.17 -2.68
CA ALA A 242 4.71 -1.16 -2.67
C ALA A 242 3.66 -0.88 -3.76
N VAL A 243 3.29 0.38 -3.95
CA VAL A 243 2.41 0.82 -5.05
C VAL A 243 3.01 0.49 -6.41
N SER A 244 4.29 0.83 -6.61
CA SER A 244 5.02 0.56 -7.85
C SER A 244 5.11 -0.93 -8.16
N ARG A 245 5.45 -1.74 -7.15
CA ARG A 245 5.55 -3.20 -7.27
C ARG A 245 4.20 -3.80 -7.64
N GLN A 246 3.13 -3.46 -6.90
CA GLN A 246 1.79 -3.97 -7.17
C GLN A 246 1.33 -3.62 -8.58
N THR A 247 1.50 -2.36 -9.00
CA THR A 247 1.11 -1.92 -10.35
C THR A 247 1.85 -2.72 -11.43
N ARG A 248 3.15 -2.96 -11.27
CA ARG A 248 3.94 -3.74 -12.22
C ARG A 248 3.54 -5.22 -12.26
N THR A 249 3.27 -5.82 -11.11
CA THR A 249 2.75 -7.20 -11.00
C THR A 249 1.42 -7.32 -11.75
N LEU A 250 0.49 -6.38 -11.55
CA LEU A 250 -0.80 -6.35 -12.25
C LEU A 250 -0.64 -6.20 -13.77
N LEU A 251 0.23 -5.30 -14.22
CA LEU A 251 0.51 -5.09 -15.65
C LEU A 251 1.20 -6.29 -16.31
N ALA A 252 1.94 -7.09 -15.54
CA ALA A 252 2.53 -8.34 -16.00
C ALA A 252 1.51 -9.50 -16.09
N GLY A 253 0.25 -9.27 -15.66
CA GLY A 253 -0.80 -10.28 -15.64
C GLY A 253 -0.76 -11.22 -14.44
N ASP A 254 0.14 -10.98 -13.48
CA ASP A 254 0.20 -11.73 -12.23
C ASP A 254 -0.84 -11.14 -11.27
N VAL A 255 -1.92 -11.88 -11.03
CA VAL A 255 -2.95 -11.52 -10.07
C VAL A 255 -2.74 -12.42 -8.86
N SER A 256 -2.36 -11.82 -7.73
CA SER A 256 -2.22 -12.54 -6.47
C SER A 256 -3.52 -13.31 -6.16
N GLU A 257 -3.41 -14.63 -6.02
CA GLU A 257 -4.52 -15.52 -5.69
C GLU A 257 -4.97 -15.31 -4.24
N HIS A 258 -5.77 -14.26 -4.01
CA HIS A 258 -6.43 -14.08 -2.73
C HIS A 258 -7.59 -15.07 -2.61
N ARG A 259 -7.49 -16.03 -1.68
CA ARG A 259 -8.54 -17.03 -1.43
C ARG A 259 -9.85 -16.35 -0.99
N ASP A 260 -10.98 -16.89 -1.44
CA ASP A 260 -12.29 -16.54 -0.86
C ASP A 260 -12.37 -17.23 0.49
N VAL A 261 -12.25 -16.45 1.58
CA VAL A 261 -12.23 -16.97 2.94
C VAL A 261 -13.68 -17.04 3.42
N PRO A 262 -14.21 -18.24 3.71
CA PRO A 262 -15.49 -18.34 4.38
C PRO A 262 -15.37 -17.70 5.76
N VAL A 263 -16.12 -16.61 5.95
CA VAL A 263 -16.29 -15.99 7.26
C VAL A 263 -17.46 -16.75 7.83
N VAL A 264 -17.18 -17.58 8.82
CA VAL A 264 -18.21 -18.28 9.58
C VAL A 264 -19.14 -17.21 10.13
N THR A 265 -20.31 -17.10 9.52
CA THR A 265 -21.47 -16.48 10.17
C THR A 265 -21.83 -17.43 11.28
N VAL A 266 -21.12 -17.31 12.41
CA VAL A 266 -21.70 -17.71 13.67
C VAL A 266 -22.95 -16.84 13.72
N GLU A 267 -24.12 -17.43 13.47
CA GLU A 267 -25.38 -16.82 13.86
C GLU A 267 -25.12 -16.25 15.24
N GLU A 268 -25.36 -14.97 15.43
CA GLU A 268 -25.42 -14.43 16.79
C GLU A 268 -26.58 -15.17 17.45
N GLN A 269 -26.31 -16.38 17.94
CA GLN A 269 -26.99 -16.90 19.10
C GLN A 269 -26.89 -15.73 20.06
N SER A 270 -28.04 -15.12 20.34
CA SER A 270 -28.17 -14.17 21.41
C SER A 270 -27.56 -14.86 22.61
N VAL A 271 -26.30 -14.54 22.92
CA VAL A 271 -25.66 -15.02 24.13
C VAL A 271 -26.57 -14.39 25.18
N PRO A 272 -27.37 -15.18 25.92
CA PRO A 272 -28.19 -14.60 26.98
C PRO A 272 -27.23 -13.77 27.83
N PRO A 273 -27.61 -12.54 28.22
CA PRO A 273 -26.70 -11.64 28.92
C PRO A 273 -25.99 -12.45 29.99
N THR A 274 -24.68 -12.64 29.79
CA THR A 274 -23.90 -13.44 30.71
C THR A 274 -24.12 -12.80 32.07
N ALA A 275 -24.60 -13.59 33.04
CA ALA A 275 -24.72 -13.12 34.41
C ALA A 275 -23.44 -12.36 34.74
N PRO A 276 -23.52 -11.17 35.37
CA PRO A 276 -22.36 -10.33 35.61
C PRO A 276 -21.23 -11.22 36.10
N GLU A 277 -20.12 -11.24 35.34
CA GLU A 277 -18.98 -12.07 35.70
C GLU A 277 -18.70 -11.79 37.17
N PRO A 278 -18.64 -12.82 38.04
CA PRO A 278 -18.27 -12.60 39.42
C PRO A 278 -16.96 -11.83 39.39
N ALA A 279 -16.90 -10.73 40.16
CA ALA A 279 -15.72 -9.86 40.21
C ALA A 279 -14.47 -10.73 40.21
N ALA A 280 -13.60 -10.51 39.22
CA ALA A 280 -12.43 -11.36 39.00
C ALA A 280 -11.78 -11.64 40.36
N PRO A 281 -11.62 -12.92 40.76
CA PRO A 281 -11.06 -13.22 42.06
C PRO A 281 -9.72 -12.51 42.16
N THR A 282 -9.52 -11.76 43.24
CA THR A 282 -8.27 -11.05 43.49
C THR A 282 -7.21 -12.10 43.75
N TYR A 283 -6.56 -12.57 42.68
CA TYR A 283 -5.52 -13.57 42.78
C TYR A 283 -4.37 -13.02 43.62
N GLY A 284 -4.01 -13.75 44.66
CA GLY A 284 -2.79 -13.50 45.41
C GLY A 284 -1.57 -13.59 44.50
N ARG A 285 -0.42 -13.04 44.93
CA ARG A 285 0.83 -13.09 44.15
C ARG A 285 1.18 -14.52 43.71
N ALA A 286 1.02 -15.49 44.62
CA ALA A 286 1.32 -16.90 44.35
C ALA A 286 0.42 -17.53 43.27
N GLU A 287 -0.89 -17.23 43.29
CA GLU A 287 -1.83 -17.75 42.30
C GLU A 287 -1.59 -17.14 40.91
N ARG A 288 -1.16 -15.87 40.86
CA ARG A 288 -0.72 -15.23 39.60
C ARG A 288 0.53 -15.89 39.04
N ASP A 289 1.50 -16.18 39.89
CA ASP A 289 2.75 -16.82 39.47
C ASP A 289 2.49 -18.25 38.95
N GLU A 290 1.61 -18.99 39.62
CA GLU A 290 1.17 -20.32 39.17
C GLU A 290 0.43 -20.26 37.83
N ALA A 291 -0.50 -19.31 37.65
CA ALA A 291 -1.19 -19.10 36.39
C ALA A 291 -0.23 -18.74 35.25
N TRP A 292 0.78 -17.89 35.53
CA TRP A 292 1.82 -17.55 34.57
C TRP A 292 2.71 -18.74 34.22
N ASN A 293 3.02 -19.60 35.18
CA ASN A 293 3.79 -20.82 34.94
C ASN A 293 2.99 -21.84 34.11
N ARG A 294 1.69 -22.01 34.36
CA ARG A 294 0.80 -22.84 33.53
C ARG A 294 0.76 -22.32 32.08
N ARG A 295 0.54 -21.01 31.90
CA ARG A 295 0.56 -20.38 30.57
C ARG A 295 1.89 -20.59 29.84
N ARG A 296 3.03 -20.46 30.54
CA ARG A 296 4.34 -20.75 29.96
C ARG A 296 4.48 -22.22 29.56
N ALA A 297 4.02 -23.15 30.41
CA ALA A 297 4.05 -24.58 30.10
C ALA A 297 3.15 -24.95 28.90
N ASP A 298 2.00 -24.31 28.76
CA ASP A 298 1.11 -24.49 27.61
C ASP A 298 1.75 -23.95 26.32
N LEU A 299 2.37 -22.76 26.37
CA LEU A 299 3.11 -22.20 25.23
C LEU A 299 4.32 -23.06 24.85
N HIS A 300 5.02 -23.64 25.82
CA HIS A 300 6.08 -24.61 25.55
C HIS A 300 5.55 -25.92 24.96
N ARG A 301 4.36 -26.39 25.34
CA ARG A 301 3.71 -27.53 24.67
C ARG A 301 3.38 -27.23 23.21
N LEU A 302 3.06 -25.98 22.88
CA LEU A 302 2.73 -25.56 21.53
C LEU A 302 3.96 -25.22 20.66
N SER A 303 5.15 -25.06 21.24
CA SER A 303 6.33 -24.59 20.50
C SER A 303 6.84 -25.56 19.43
N GLY A 304 6.46 -26.84 19.47
CA GLY A 304 6.83 -27.84 18.47
C GLY A 304 5.76 -28.07 17.38
N VAL A 305 4.56 -27.48 17.52
CA VAL A 305 3.45 -27.72 16.58
C VAL A 305 3.75 -27.13 15.21
N ALA A 306 4.48 -26.02 15.14
CA ALA A 306 4.89 -25.42 13.87
C ALA A 306 5.82 -26.36 13.08
N ASP A 307 6.80 -26.97 13.76
CA ASP A 307 7.73 -27.91 13.12
C ASP A 307 7.03 -29.19 12.64
N GLU A 308 6.04 -29.68 13.40
CA GLU A 308 5.20 -30.82 12.99
C GLU A 308 4.34 -30.49 11.76
N LEU A 309 3.77 -29.28 11.70
CA LEU A 309 3.00 -28.83 10.54
C LEU A 309 3.90 -28.67 9.29
N ASP A 310 5.11 -28.14 9.45
CA ASP A 310 6.11 -28.02 8.37
C ASP A 310 6.55 -29.39 7.84
N GLU A 311 6.65 -30.41 8.70
CA GLU A 311 6.90 -31.80 8.30
C GLU A 311 5.72 -32.39 7.50
N VAL A 312 4.48 -32.16 7.95
CA VAL A 312 3.28 -32.60 7.23
C VAL A 312 3.21 -31.93 5.84
N GLU A 313 3.53 -30.64 5.75
CA GLU A 313 3.52 -29.90 4.49
C GLU A 313 4.60 -30.40 3.53
N ARG A 314 5.83 -30.68 4.02
CA ARG A 314 6.88 -31.32 3.22
C ARG A 314 6.45 -32.69 2.69
N ARG A 315 5.79 -33.49 3.52
CA ARG A 315 5.33 -34.82 3.15
C ARG A 315 4.20 -34.79 2.12
N ALA A 316 3.30 -33.81 2.22
CA ALA A 316 2.27 -33.56 1.23
C ALA A 316 2.87 -33.14 -0.13
N ALA A 317 3.87 -32.25 -0.12
CA ALA A 317 4.57 -31.84 -1.32
C ALA A 317 5.34 -32.99 -1.99
N GLU A 318 5.92 -33.90 -1.21
CA GLU A 318 6.58 -35.10 -1.75
C GLU A 318 5.59 -36.09 -2.38
N LEU A 319 4.44 -36.31 -1.74
CA LEU A 319 3.37 -37.15 -2.31
C LEU A 319 2.85 -36.57 -3.63
N ASN A 320 2.64 -35.26 -3.72
CA ASN A 320 2.22 -34.63 -4.97
C ASN A 320 3.25 -34.81 -6.09
N ARG A 321 4.54 -34.59 -5.80
CA ARG A 321 5.61 -34.83 -6.80
C ARG A 321 5.64 -36.26 -7.29
N ARG A 322 5.46 -37.24 -6.39
CA ARG A 322 5.39 -38.66 -6.77
C ARG A 322 4.17 -38.97 -7.64
N VAL A 323 3.03 -38.37 -7.35
CA VAL A 323 1.82 -38.53 -8.18
C VAL A 323 2.05 -37.93 -9.56
N GLU A 324 2.66 -36.75 -9.65
CA GLU A 324 3.01 -36.11 -10.92
C GLU A 324 4.01 -36.95 -11.74
N GLU A 325 5.04 -37.51 -11.10
CA GLU A 325 6.01 -38.41 -11.76
C GLU A 325 5.34 -39.69 -12.31
N LEU A 326 4.44 -40.30 -11.54
CA LEU A 326 3.71 -41.50 -11.97
C LEU A 326 2.74 -41.21 -13.12
N LEU A 327 2.07 -40.04 -13.09
CA LEU A 327 1.20 -39.60 -14.18
C LEU A 327 2.00 -39.26 -15.45
N GLY A 328 3.21 -38.71 -15.30
CA GLY A 328 4.13 -38.42 -16.40
C GLY A 328 4.75 -39.67 -17.06
N GLN A 329 4.81 -40.80 -16.36
CA GLN A 329 5.27 -42.09 -16.91
C GLN A 329 4.18 -42.89 -17.64
N LEU A 330 2.91 -42.46 -17.55
CA LEU A 330 1.75 -43.09 -18.18
C LEU A 330 1.29 -42.40 -19.47
N LEU A 331 2.00 -41.36 -19.92
CA LEU A 331 1.85 -40.67 -21.21
C LEU A 331 3.04 -40.97 -22.13
#